data_AF-A0A1W2M357-F1
#
_entry.id   AF-A0A1W2M357-F1
#
_cell.length_a   1.000
_cell.length_b   1.000
_cell.length_c   1.000
_cell.angle_alpha   90.00
_cell.angle_beta   90.00
_cell.angle_gamma   90.00
#
_symmetry.space_group_name_H-M   'P 1'
#
loop_
_entity.id
_entity.type
_entity.pdbx_description
1 polymer ?
#
loop_
_entity_poly.entity_id
_entity_poly.type
_entity_poly.pdbx_seq_one_letter_code
_entity_poly.pdbx_strand_id
1 'polypeptide(L)'
;MTPGEIARWEVLTHARYSVHSTVKTDAWVALLSEDPEAASIEFLRHPGGGLEYATQRALNRDEGNKRFLRRLLETHLRAYSPEVYDAANHHLTATASKREQFCHGGGYEAAKARDQKFRADLGEQKRALVEEDRRYVRMLAERDPGTQVRFAAAYAVREGATDDDLTDFFAWGWAQGARLDIETFREEMLRQNRQWQLTITQLIVDAEAAEKAAREIEGEAGKEARDRAAAAWRKVGTEVSPVRSKWEEARDFAQRQAETWHAILLAAQQAAQNPNWKAIIDPAKTVEGDWTDNRSLSGENVEYWESLLRKALEGEQRIKNPS
;
A
#
# COMPACT_ATOMS: atom_id res chain seq x y z
N MET A 1 -27.32 -40.59 -16.47
CA MET A 1 -26.97 -39.35 -15.78
C MET A 1 -26.87 -38.27 -16.85
N THR A 2 -27.69 -37.23 -16.77
CA THR A 2 -27.65 -36.09 -17.71
C THR A 2 -26.38 -35.26 -17.49
N PRO A 3 -25.94 -34.46 -18.47
CA PRO A 3 -24.86 -33.50 -18.26
C PRO A 3 -25.09 -32.57 -17.05
N GLY A 4 -26.33 -32.17 -16.80
CA GLY A 4 -26.72 -31.36 -15.64
C GLY A 4 -26.58 -32.10 -14.31
N GLU A 5 -26.97 -33.39 -14.25
CA GLU A 5 -26.79 -34.23 -13.06
C GLU A 5 -25.31 -34.46 -12.74
N ILE A 6 -24.46 -34.66 -13.76
CA ILE A 6 -22.99 -34.79 -13.61
C ILE A 6 -22.42 -33.49 -13.06
N ALA A 7 -22.77 -32.35 -13.67
CA ALA A 7 -22.31 -31.05 -13.23
C ALA A 7 -22.70 -30.77 -11.78
N ARG A 8 -23.94 -31.05 -11.38
CA ARG A 8 -24.40 -30.89 -9.99
C ARG A 8 -23.59 -31.71 -8.99
N TRP A 9 -23.23 -32.94 -9.35
CA TRP A 9 -22.41 -33.79 -8.48
C TRP A 9 -21.00 -33.23 -8.28
N GLU A 10 -20.38 -32.72 -9.34
CA GLU A 10 -19.07 -32.08 -9.27
C GLU A 10 -19.12 -30.77 -8.49
N VAL A 11 -20.13 -29.92 -8.69
CA VAL A 11 -20.32 -28.71 -7.88
C VAL A 11 -20.54 -29.04 -6.40
N LEU A 12 -21.29 -30.09 -6.08
CA LEU A 12 -21.46 -30.56 -4.70
C LEU A 12 -20.12 -30.99 -4.06
N THR A 13 -19.23 -31.57 -4.86
CA THR A 13 -17.87 -31.92 -4.41
C THR A 13 -17.08 -30.66 -4.03
N HIS A 14 -17.12 -29.62 -4.86
CA HIS A 14 -16.50 -28.32 -4.52
C HIS A 14 -17.13 -27.66 -3.28
N ALA A 15 -18.47 -27.67 -3.18
CA ALA A 15 -19.21 -27.13 -2.04
C ALA A 15 -18.82 -27.78 -0.70
N ARG A 16 -18.55 -29.09 -0.70
CA ARG A 16 -18.18 -29.85 0.50
C ARG A 16 -16.69 -29.75 0.82
N TYR A 17 -15.84 -29.96 -0.18
CA TYR A 17 -14.43 -30.30 0.03
C TYR A 17 -13.43 -29.22 -0.34
N SER A 18 -13.84 -28.13 -1.00
CA SER A 18 -12.90 -27.05 -1.31
C SER A 18 -12.23 -26.49 -0.04
N VAL A 19 -10.94 -26.19 -0.08
CA VAL A 19 -10.25 -25.54 1.05
C VAL A 19 -10.56 -24.05 1.15
N HIS A 20 -11.22 -23.49 0.14
CA HIS A 20 -11.55 -22.07 0.03
C HIS A 20 -13.03 -21.83 0.28
N SER A 21 -13.35 -20.98 1.27
CA SER A 21 -14.73 -20.63 1.63
C SER A 21 -15.50 -19.98 0.46
N THR A 22 -14.83 -19.16 -0.34
CA THR A 22 -15.44 -18.48 -1.50
C THR A 22 -15.90 -19.48 -2.55
N VAL A 23 -15.08 -20.49 -2.86
CA VAL A 23 -15.47 -21.58 -3.77
C VAL A 23 -16.61 -22.40 -3.18
N LYS A 24 -16.59 -22.70 -1.87
CA LYS A 24 -17.70 -23.40 -1.22
C LYS A 24 -19.01 -22.61 -1.34
N THR A 25 -18.95 -21.31 -1.07
CA THR A 25 -20.13 -20.43 -1.06
C THR A 25 -20.74 -20.33 -2.46
N ASP A 26 -19.93 -20.04 -3.47
CA ASP A 26 -20.41 -19.94 -4.85
C ASP A 26 -20.94 -21.28 -5.37
N ALA A 27 -20.33 -22.40 -4.99
CA ALA A 27 -20.83 -23.73 -5.33
C ALA A 27 -22.20 -24.01 -4.67
N TRP A 28 -22.41 -23.59 -3.41
CA TRP A 28 -23.73 -23.66 -2.77
C TRP A 28 -24.75 -22.74 -3.45
N VAL A 29 -24.36 -21.54 -3.88
CA VAL A 29 -25.23 -20.63 -4.64
C VAL A 29 -25.70 -21.28 -5.94
N ALA A 30 -24.79 -21.92 -6.69
CA ALA A 30 -25.15 -22.62 -7.93
C ALA A 30 -26.13 -23.79 -7.66
N LEU A 31 -25.89 -24.58 -6.61
CA LEU A 31 -26.74 -25.73 -6.24
C LEU A 31 -28.14 -25.33 -5.74
N LEU A 32 -28.27 -24.14 -5.14
CA LEU A 32 -29.50 -23.60 -4.57
C LEU A 32 -30.24 -22.64 -5.51
N SER A 33 -29.76 -22.46 -6.74
CA SER A 33 -30.41 -21.62 -7.75
C SER A 33 -31.73 -22.23 -8.26
N GLU A 34 -32.55 -21.40 -8.92
CA GLU A 34 -33.86 -21.81 -9.45
C GLU A 34 -33.74 -22.88 -10.54
N ASP A 35 -32.71 -22.81 -11.39
CA ASP A 35 -32.31 -23.86 -12.34
C ASP A 35 -30.89 -24.34 -12.02
N PRO A 36 -30.76 -25.33 -11.12
CA PRO A 36 -29.47 -25.67 -10.57
C PRO A 36 -28.70 -26.67 -11.43
N GLU A 37 -29.28 -27.22 -12.51
CA GLU A 37 -28.53 -27.93 -13.55
C GLU A 37 -27.82 -26.92 -14.46
N ALA A 38 -28.55 -25.91 -14.97
CA ALA A 38 -27.96 -24.87 -15.80
C ALA A 38 -26.90 -24.06 -15.03
N ALA A 39 -27.18 -23.69 -13.77
CA ALA A 39 -26.21 -22.97 -12.94
C ALA A 39 -24.97 -23.81 -12.60
N SER A 40 -25.11 -25.13 -12.43
CA SER A 40 -23.94 -26.00 -12.20
C SER A 40 -23.08 -26.12 -13.46
N ILE A 41 -23.70 -26.18 -14.65
CA ILE A 41 -22.98 -26.15 -15.93
C ILE A 41 -22.27 -24.81 -16.13
N GLU A 42 -22.93 -23.70 -15.81
CA GLU A 42 -22.31 -22.36 -15.84
C GLU A 42 -21.13 -22.26 -14.86
N PHE A 43 -21.31 -22.78 -13.64
CA PHE A 43 -20.26 -22.76 -12.63
C PHE A 43 -19.03 -23.54 -13.09
N LEU A 44 -19.19 -24.71 -13.71
CA LEU A 44 -18.08 -25.53 -14.20
C LEU A 44 -17.57 -25.11 -15.59
N ARG A 45 -18.21 -24.13 -16.25
CA ARG A 45 -17.85 -23.72 -17.61
C ARG A 45 -16.39 -23.26 -17.66
N HIS A 46 -15.70 -23.67 -18.73
CA HIS A 46 -14.38 -23.15 -19.06
C HIS A 46 -14.33 -22.75 -20.55
N PRO A 47 -13.70 -21.63 -20.90
CA PRO A 47 -13.06 -20.63 -20.02
C PRO A 47 -14.07 -19.65 -19.39
N GLY A 48 -13.75 -19.12 -18.21
CA GLY A 48 -14.43 -17.96 -17.60
C GLY A 48 -15.71 -18.27 -16.81
N GLY A 49 -15.99 -19.53 -16.47
CA GLY A 49 -17.13 -19.89 -15.63
C GLY A 49 -16.94 -19.61 -14.14
N GLY A 50 -17.97 -19.93 -13.36
CA GLY A 50 -18.05 -19.58 -11.93
C GLY A 50 -16.93 -20.16 -11.06
N LEU A 51 -16.47 -21.38 -11.33
CA LEU A 51 -15.42 -22.07 -10.57
C LEU A 51 -14.06 -21.41 -10.76
N GLU A 52 -13.70 -21.06 -12.00
CA GLU A 52 -12.45 -20.36 -12.31
C GLU A 52 -12.43 -18.99 -11.62
N TYR A 53 -13.53 -18.24 -11.76
CA TYR A 53 -13.68 -16.93 -11.12
C TYR A 53 -13.64 -17.03 -9.58
N ALA A 54 -14.37 -17.97 -8.97
CA ALA A 54 -14.38 -18.18 -7.52
C ALA A 54 -13.00 -18.61 -6.99
N THR A 55 -12.28 -19.45 -7.76
CA THR A 55 -10.92 -19.89 -7.41
C THR A 55 -9.95 -18.72 -7.44
N GLN A 56 -9.97 -17.88 -8.49
CA GLN A 56 -9.11 -16.71 -8.55
C GLN A 56 -9.38 -15.72 -7.41
N ARG A 57 -10.66 -15.46 -7.10
CA ARG A 57 -11.03 -14.62 -5.94
C ARG A 57 -10.52 -15.21 -4.62
N ALA A 58 -10.63 -16.53 -4.45
CA ALA A 58 -10.15 -17.21 -3.25
C ALA A 58 -8.63 -17.12 -3.09
N LEU A 59 -7.86 -17.29 -4.17
CA LEU A 59 -6.40 -17.14 -4.17
C LEU A 59 -6.00 -15.70 -3.84
N ASN A 60 -6.65 -14.70 -4.46
CA ASN A 60 -6.41 -13.29 -4.18
C ASN A 60 -6.68 -12.94 -2.71
N ARG A 61 -7.75 -13.51 -2.13
CA ARG A 61 -8.12 -13.35 -0.72
C ARG A 61 -7.11 -14.03 0.21
N ASP A 62 -6.64 -15.23 -0.10
CA ASP A 62 -5.61 -15.92 0.69
C ASP A 62 -4.28 -15.15 0.69
N GLU A 63 -3.85 -14.63 -0.45
CA GLU A 63 -2.67 -13.75 -0.52
C GLU A 63 -2.87 -12.46 0.26
N GLY A 64 -4.07 -11.88 0.23
CA GLY A 64 -4.46 -10.77 1.11
C GLY A 64 -4.30 -11.10 2.60
N ASN A 65 -4.78 -12.27 3.02
CA ASN A 65 -4.64 -12.74 4.41
C ASN A 65 -3.18 -12.97 4.80
N LYS A 66 -2.33 -13.52 3.91
CA LYS A 66 -0.89 -13.66 4.17
C LYS A 66 -0.21 -12.29 4.33
N ARG A 67 -0.56 -11.30 3.50
CA ARG A 67 -0.06 -9.93 3.65
C ARG A 67 -0.48 -9.32 4.98
N PHE A 68 -1.74 -9.50 5.39
CA PHE A 68 -2.22 -9.06 6.70
C PHE A 68 -1.42 -9.70 7.85
N LEU A 69 -1.20 -11.02 7.81
CA LEU A 69 -0.41 -11.72 8.83
C LEU A 69 1.04 -11.24 8.91
N ARG A 70 1.70 -11.01 7.77
CA ARG A 70 3.05 -10.43 7.74
C ARG A 70 3.07 -9.03 8.36
N ARG A 71 2.05 -8.21 8.07
CA ARG A 71 1.91 -6.88 8.68
C ARG A 71 1.73 -6.95 10.20
N LEU A 72 1.00 -7.94 10.71
CA LEU A 72 0.90 -8.13 12.15
C LEU A 72 2.28 -8.39 12.78
N LEU A 73 3.12 -9.23 12.14
CA LEU A 73 4.48 -9.50 12.62
C LEU A 73 5.40 -8.26 12.56
N GLU A 74 5.20 -7.38 11.60
CA GLU A 74 5.95 -6.12 11.48
C GLU A 74 5.55 -5.08 12.54
N THR A 75 4.29 -5.10 12.98
CA THR A 75 3.70 -4.00 13.77
C THR A 75 3.36 -4.36 15.22
N HIS A 76 3.26 -5.66 15.54
CA HIS A 76 2.99 -6.16 16.88
C HIS A 76 4.21 -6.90 17.40
N LEU A 77 5.13 -6.20 18.06
CA LEU A 77 6.32 -6.84 18.61
C LEU A 77 5.94 -7.87 19.68
N ARG A 78 6.59 -9.04 19.64
CA ARG A 78 6.32 -10.16 20.56
C ARG A 78 6.41 -9.76 22.04
N ALA A 79 7.27 -8.81 22.39
CA ALA A 79 7.42 -8.33 23.77
C ALA A 79 6.17 -7.63 24.32
N TYR A 80 5.32 -7.07 23.45
CA TYR A 80 4.15 -6.29 23.84
C TYR A 80 2.85 -6.97 23.43
N SER A 81 2.85 -7.72 22.33
CA SER A 81 1.68 -8.42 21.79
C SER A 81 2.03 -9.87 21.43
N PRO A 82 2.43 -10.70 22.43
CA PRO A 82 2.87 -12.07 22.20
C PRO A 82 1.80 -12.95 21.54
N GLU A 83 0.53 -12.81 21.91
CA GLU A 83 -0.56 -13.63 21.38
C GLU A 83 -0.81 -13.33 19.90
N VAL A 84 -0.86 -12.04 19.53
CA VAL A 84 -0.99 -11.64 18.13
C VAL A 84 0.22 -12.07 17.32
N TYR A 85 1.43 -11.89 17.84
CA TYR A 85 2.67 -12.27 17.14
C TYR A 85 2.76 -13.79 16.91
N ASP A 86 2.51 -14.59 17.95
CA ASP A 86 2.60 -16.04 17.87
C ASP A 86 1.45 -16.61 16.99
N ALA A 87 0.24 -16.05 17.09
CA ALA A 87 -0.87 -16.42 16.21
C ALA A 87 -0.59 -16.06 14.74
N ALA A 88 -0.02 -14.87 14.48
CA ALA A 88 0.33 -14.46 13.12
C ALA A 88 1.36 -15.41 12.49
N ASN A 89 2.40 -15.80 13.23
CA ASN A 89 3.39 -16.79 12.79
C ASN A 89 2.75 -18.15 12.52
N HIS A 90 1.90 -18.63 13.42
CA HIS A 90 1.21 -19.91 13.24
C HIS A 90 0.32 -19.91 12.00
N HIS A 91 -0.49 -18.86 11.82
CA HIS A 91 -1.45 -18.81 10.72
C HIS A 91 -0.78 -18.57 9.36
N LEU A 92 0.42 -17.98 9.30
CA LEU A 92 1.12 -17.76 8.03
C LEU A 92 1.34 -19.08 7.27
N THR A 93 1.63 -20.17 7.97
CA THR A 93 1.85 -21.51 7.39
C THR A 93 0.63 -22.44 7.45
N ALA A 94 -0.49 -21.98 8.02
CA ALA A 94 -1.72 -22.77 8.15
C ALA A 94 -2.44 -22.97 6.80
N THR A 95 -3.60 -23.65 6.81
CA THR A 95 -4.46 -23.75 5.61
C THR A 95 -5.17 -22.42 5.34
N ALA A 96 -5.58 -22.17 4.09
CA ALA A 96 -6.27 -20.94 3.69
C ALA A 96 -7.56 -20.70 4.52
N SER A 97 -8.32 -21.77 4.79
CA SER A 97 -9.51 -21.71 5.65
C SER A 97 -9.19 -21.30 7.09
N LYS A 98 -8.13 -21.85 7.70
CA LYS A 98 -7.68 -21.44 9.06
C LYS A 98 -7.18 -19.99 9.08
N ARG A 99 -6.44 -19.57 8.06
CA ARG A 99 -6.01 -18.17 7.91
C ARG A 99 -7.20 -17.24 7.84
N GLU A 100 -8.19 -17.56 7.01
CA GLU A 100 -9.38 -16.75 6.86
C GLU A 100 -10.16 -16.64 8.17
N GLN A 101 -10.34 -17.74 8.89
CA GLN A 101 -11.00 -17.71 10.20
C GLN A 101 -10.26 -16.82 11.20
N PHE A 102 -8.93 -16.83 11.19
CA PHE A 102 -8.18 -15.91 12.04
C PHE A 102 -8.36 -14.45 11.63
N CYS A 103 -8.22 -14.14 10.34
CA CYS A 103 -8.23 -12.76 9.83
C CYS A 103 -9.64 -12.13 9.86
N HIS A 104 -10.68 -12.91 9.57
CA HIS A 104 -12.06 -12.41 9.36
C HIS A 104 -13.09 -13.04 10.29
N GLY A 105 -12.76 -14.14 10.95
CA GLY A 105 -13.66 -14.87 11.86
C GLY A 105 -13.51 -14.50 13.34
N GLY A 106 -12.88 -13.36 13.65
CA GLY A 106 -12.68 -12.87 15.02
C GLY A 106 -11.44 -13.41 15.75
N GLY A 107 -10.60 -14.22 15.09
CA GLY A 107 -9.38 -14.76 15.70
C GLY A 107 -8.35 -13.69 16.05
N TYR A 108 -8.15 -12.69 15.18
CA TYR A 108 -7.28 -11.54 15.44
C TYR A 108 -7.75 -10.74 16.66
N GLU A 109 -9.04 -10.37 16.71
CA GLU A 109 -9.59 -9.60 17.84
C GLU A 109 -9.50 -10.38 19.16
N ALA A 110 -9.71 -11.70 19.13
CA ALA A 110 -9.53 -12.54 20.31
C ALA A 110 -8.07 -12.58 20.78
N ALA A 111 -7.09 -12.62 19.88
CA ALA A 111 -5.67 -12.56 20.23
C ALA A 111 -5.30 -11.18 20.80
N LYS A 112 -5.77 -10.11 20.16
CA LYS A 112 -5.56 -8.73 20.63
C LYS A 112 -6.13 -8.50 22.03
N ALA A 113 -7.32 -9.01 22.32
CA ALA A 113 -7.93 -8.91 23.65
C ALA A 113 -7.12 -9.63 24.73
N ARG A 114 -6.51 -10.78 24.41
CA ARG A 114 -5.61 -11.48 25.35
C ARG A 114 -4.33 -10.70 25.61
N ASP A 115 -3.74 -10.10 24.57
CA ASP A 115 -2.58 -9.23 24.72
C ASP A 115 -2.89 -7.97 25.55
N GLN A 116 -4.05 -7.35 25.34
CA GLN A 116 -4.49 -6.21 26.13
C GLN A 116 -4.67 -6.59 27.60
N LYS A 117 -5.30 -7.74 27.88
CA LYS A 117 -5.44 -8.27 29.23
C LYS A 117 -4.08 -8.57 29.86
N PHE A 118 -3.16 -9.20 29.13
CA PHE A 118 -1.81 -9.49 29.60
C PHE A 118 -1.06 -8.23 30.04
N ARG A 119 -1.09 -7.16 29.21
CA ARG A 119 -0.49 -5.87 29.58
C ARG A 119 -1.18 -5.23 30.77
N ALA A 120 -2.51 -5.27 30.83
CA ALA A 120 -3.28 -4.72 31.94
C ALA A 120 -2.94 -5.43 33.27
N ASP A 121 -2.79 -6.76 33.24
CA ASP A 121 -2.46 -7.58 34.42
C ASP A 121 -1.02 -7.30 34.91
N LEU A 122 -0.06 -7.02 34.01
CA LEU A 122 1.31 -6.60 34.37
C LEU A 122 1.36 -5.16 34.91
N GLY A 123 0.62 -4.25 34.27
CA GLY A 123 0.51 -2.84 34.65
C GLY A 123 1.81 -2.03 34.59
N GLU A 124 2.92 -2.59 34.11
CA GLU A 124 4.22 -1.89 34.02
C GLU A 124 4.17 -0.75 33.00
N GLN A 125 3.60 -0.99 31.83
CA GLN A 125 3.45 -0.01 30.75
C GLN A 125 2.58 1.17 31.22
N LYS A 126 1.47 0.88 31.91
CA LYS A 126 0.57 1.89 32.46
C LYS A 126 1.24 2.73 33.54
N ARG A 127 1.96 2.10 34.47
CA ARG A 127 2.70 2.81 35.53
C ARG A 127 3.83 3.67 34.99
N ALA A 128 4.40 3.30 33.83
CA ALA A 128 5.47 4.07 33.20
C ALA A 128 4.97 5.31 32.44
N LEU A 129 3.66 5.45 32.18
CA LEU A 129 3.11 6.61 31.48
C LEU A 129 3.17 7.88 32.33
N VAL A 130 3.95 8.86 31.87
CA VAL A 130 4.02 10.19 32.49
C VAL A 130 3.25 11.23 31.68
N GLU A 131 2.98 12.42 32.24
CA GLU A 131 2.21 13.45 31.54
C GLU A 131 2.91 13.95 30.25
N GLU A 132 4.24 13.86 30.20
CA GLU A 132 5.00 14.18 28.97
C GLU A 132 4.65 13.22 27.83
N ASP A 133 4.50 11.92 28.11
CA ASP A 133 4.08 10.92 27.11
C ASP A 133 2.70 11.27 26.57
N ARG A 134 1.77 11.64 27.46
CA ARG A 134 0.39 12.02 27.10
C ARG A 134 0.38 13.28 26.23
N ARG A 135 1.15 14.31 26.60
CA ARG A 135 1.31 15.52 25.80
C ARG A 135 1.94 15.23 24.44
N TYR A 136 2.93 14.34 24.40
CA TYR A 136 3.57 13.95 23.15
C TYR A 136 2.58 13.31 22.17
N VAL A 137 1.77 12.34 22.63
CA VAL A 137 0.75 11.72 21.76
C VAL A 137 -0.32 12.73 21.32
N ARG A 138 -0.74 13.67 22.18
CA ARG A 138 -1.64 14.78 21.77
C ARG A 138 -0.99 15.66 20.70
N MET A 139 0.28 15.98 20.84
CA MET A 139 1.04 16.74 19.83
C MET A 139 1.08 15.99 18.50
N LEU A 140 1.33 14.67 18.51
CA LEU A 140 1.28 13.84 17.31
C LEU A 140 -0.11 13.89 16.66
N ALA A 141 -1.18 13.77 17.44
CA ALA A 141 -2.55 13.80 16.93
C ALA A 141 -2.87 15.07 16.14
N GLU A 142 -2.27 16.20 16.53
CA GLU A 142 -2.49 17.50 15.90
C GLU A 142 -1.51 17.79 14.75
N ARG A 143 -0.24 17.38 14.88
CA ARG A 143 0.87 17.95 14.11
C ARG A 143 1.75 16.94 13.39
N ASP A 144 1.58 15.64 13.62
CA ASP A 144 2.41 14.66 12.93
C ASP A 144 2.25 14.82 11.40
N PRO A 145 3.32 14.80 10.60
CA PRO A 145 3.20 14.96 9.14
C PRO A 145 2.48 13.77 8.47
N GLY A 146 2.54 12.59 9.08
CA GLY A 146 1.85 11.37 8.66
C GLY A 146 0.37 11.40 9.03
N THR A 147 -0.49 11.17 8.05
CA THR A 147 -1.95 11.25 8.27
C THR A 147 -2.43 10.10 9.14
N GLN A 148 -1.93 8.90 8.91
CA GLN A 148 -2.33 7.69 9.63
C GLN A 148 -1.75 7.68 11.04
N VAL A 149 -0.53 8.20 11.24
CA VAL A 149 0.00 8.45 12.60
C VAL A 149 -0.86 9.47 13.35
N ARG A 150 -1.25 10.60 12.72
CA ARG A 150 -2.19 11.56 13.34
C ARG A 150 -3.49 10.88 13.76
N PHE A 151 -4.08 10.06 12.90
CA PHE A 151 -5.31 9.33 13.21
C PHE A 151 -5.13 8.34 14.37
N ALA A 152 -4.05 7.55 14.37
CA ALA A 152 -3.76 6.60 15.44
C ALA A 152 -3.55 7.31 16.79
N ALA A 153 -2.82 8.43 16.79
CA ALA A 153 -2.60 9.25 17.97
C ALA A 153 -3.90 9.89 18.45
N ALA A 154 -4.71 10.48 17.55
CA ALA A 154 -6.00 11.08 17.87
C ALA A 154 -6.97 10.06 18.48
N TYR A 155 -6.98 8.82 17.97
CA TYR A 155 -7.75 7.74 18.56
C TYR A 155 -7.27 7.43 19.99
N ALA A 156 -5.97 7.39 20.24
CA ALA A 156 -5.40 7.09 21.56
C ALA A 156 -5.67 8.18 22.61
N VAL A 157 -5.94 9.43 22.20
CA VAL A 157 -6.23 10.56 23.10
C VAL A 157 -7.66 11.10 22.96
N ARG A 158 -8.55 10.34 22.33
CA ARG A 158 -9.96 10.72 22.14
C ARG A 158 -10.68 10.94 23.48
N GLU A 159 -11.82 11.60 23.43
CA GLU A 159 -12.68 11.73 24.61
C GLU A 159 -13.06 10.34 25.15
N GLY A 160 -12.89 10.14 26.46
CA GLY A 160 -13.09 8.84 27.12
C GLY A 160 -11.94 7.84 26.96
N ALA A 161 -10.83 8.21 26.33
CA ALA A 161 -9.62 7.39 26.29
C ALA A 161 -9.03 7.18 27.69
N THR A 162 -8.42 6.02 27.86
CA THR A 162 -7.73 5.61 29.09
C THR A 162 -6.23 5.44 28.82
N ASP A 163 -5.44 5.26 29.87
CA ASP A 163 -4.04 4.91 29.73
C ASP A 163 -3.85 3.60 28.94
N ASP A 164 -4.83 2.71 28.90
CA ASP A 164 -4.73 1.46 28.14
C ASP A 164 -4.70 1.77 26.63
N ASP A 165 -5.46 2.77 26.16
CA ASP A 165 -5.42 3.23 24.76
C ASP A 165 -4.06 3.83 24.39
N LEU A 166 -3.41 4.53 25.32
CA LEU A 166 -2.05 5.04 25.13
C LEU A 166 -1.03 3.90 25.08
N THR A 167 -1.15 2.90 25.96
CA THR A 167 -0.26 1.73 25.91
C THR A 167 -0.42 0.95 24.60
N ASP A 168 -1.64 0.85 24.06
CA ASP A 168 -1.91 0.23 22.76
C ASP A 168 -1.29 1.03 21.60
N PHE A 169 -1.33 2.36 21.68
CA PHE A 169 -0.66 3.22 20.71
C PHE A 169 0.86 2.95 20.67
N PHE A 170 1.52 2.91 21.83
CA PHE A 170 2.95 2.58 21.90
C PHE A 170 3.26 1.14 21.52
N ALA A 171 2.37 0.19 21.85
CA ALA A 171 2.60 -1.23 21.59
C ALA A 171 2.50 -1.60 20.10
N TRP A 172 1.61 -0.95 19.34
CA TRP A 172 1.40 -1.27 17.93
C TRP A 172 0.77 -0.13 17.12
N GLY A 173 -0.05 0.74 17.71
CA GLY A 173 -0.81 1.76 16.98
C GLY A 173 0.06 2.74 16.20
N TRP A 174 1.17 3.18 16.80
CA TRP A 174 2.11 4.10 16.17
C TRP A 174 2.82 3.47 14.98
N ALA A 175 3.34 2.25 15.14
CA ALA A 175 4.00 1.50 14.07
C ALA A 175 3.04 1.17 12.91
N GLN A 176 1.79 0.81 13.21
CA GLN A 176 0.76 0.60 12.18
C GLN A 176 0.45 1.87 11.41
N GLY A 177 0.22 3.00 12.10
CA GLY A 177 -0.01 4.29 11.45
C GLY A 177 1.14 4.66 10.52
N ALA A 178 2.37 4.56 11.02
CA ALA A 178 3.58 4.85 10.26
C ALA A 178 3.70 4.02 8.98
N ARG A 179 3.43 2.72 9.08
CA ARG A 179 3.47 1.81 7.93
C ARG A 179 2.40 2.16 6.89
N LEU A 180 1.19 2.50 7.32
CA LEU A 180 0.11 2.92 6.43
C LEU A 180 0.42 4.25 5.73
N ASP A 181 1.09 5.19 6.41
CA ASP A 181 1.55 6.43 5.77
C ASP A 181 2.57 6.16 4.65
N ILE A 182 3.54 5.27 4.88
CA ILE A 182 4.52 4.85 3.86
C ILE A 182 3.81 4.19 2.67
N GLU A 183 2.89 3.28 2.94
CA GLU A 183 2.19 2.54 1.88
C GLU A 183 1.29 3.46 1.06
N THR A 184 0.54 4.34 1.71
CA THR A 184 -0.31 5.34 1.04
C THR A 184 0.54 6.25 0.15
N PHE A 185 1.68 6.72 0.65
CA PHE A 185 2.62 7.52 -0.14
C PHE A 185 3.13 6.75 -1.37
N ARG A 186 3.60 5.50 -1.18
CA ARG A 186 4.13 4.67 -2.26
C ARG A 186 3.07 4.38 -3.32
N GLU A 187 1.86 3.99 -2.90
CA GLU A 187 0.76 3.68 -3.82
C GLU A 187 0.35 4.91 -4.62
N GLU A 188 0.24 6.07 -3.97
CA GLU A 188 -0.11 7.31 -4.64
C GLU A 188 0.94 7.72 -5.68
N MET A 189 2.22 7.67 -5.31
CA MET A 189 3.30 8.00 -6.23
C MET A 189 3.38 7.02 -7.40
N LEU A 190 3.22 5.71 -7.16
CA LEU A 190 3.20 4.71 -8.24
C LEU A 190 2.03 4.92 -9.20
N ARG A 191 0.84 5.21 -8.66
CA ARG A 191 -0.37 5.48 -9.44
C ARG A 191 -0.21 6.71 -10.33
N GLN A 192 0.23 7.83 -9.75
CA GLN A 192 0.48 9.06 -10.49
C GLN A 192 1.58 8.86 -11.55
N ASN A 193 2.70 8.23 -11.17
CA ASN A 193 3.83 8.01 -12.07
C ASN A 193 3.47 7.18 -13.30
N ARG A 194 2.65 6.13 -13.12
CA ARG A 194 2.17 5.34 -14.26
C ARG A 194 1.36 6.18 -15.24
N GLN A 195 0.49 7.04 -14.74
CA GLN A 195 -0.32 7.93 -15.58
C GLN A 195 0.55 8.93 -16.34
N TRP A 196 1.54 9.52 -15.67
CA TRP A 196 2.51 10.43 -16.28
C TRP A 196 3.36 9.74 -17.34
N GLN A 197 3.90 8.56 -17.05
CA GLN A 197 4.69 7.78 -18.01
C GLN A 197 3.91 7.48 -19.28
N LEU A 198 2.67 6.98 -19.17
CA LEU A 198 1.83 6.71 -20.35
C LEU A 198 1.61 7.95 -21.22
N THR A 199 1.33 9.09 -20.58
CA THR A 199 1.07 10.36 -21.28
C THR A 199 2.33 10.88 -21.96
N ILE A 200 3.45 10.97 -21.23
CA ILE A 200 4.70 11.53 -21.73
C ILE A 200 5.34 10.63 -22.78
N THR A 201 5.30 9.31 -22.61
CA THR A 201 5.80 8.38 -23.63
C THR A 201 5.10 8.60 -24.96
N GLN A 202 3.77 8.73 -24.97
CA GLN A 202 3.05 9.00 -26.21
C GLN A 202 3.45 10.34 -26.83
N LEU A 203 3.55 11.41 -26.02
CA LEU A 203 3.95 12.73 -26.52
C LEU A 203 5.37 12.74 -27.11
N ILE A 204 6.29 11.97 -26.53
CA ILE A 204 7.65 11.79 -27.06
C ILE A 204 7.59 11.08 -28.42
N VAL A 205 6.82 9.99 -28.55
CA VAL A 205 6.65 9.31 -29.84
C VAL A 205 6.07 10.25 -30.89
N ASP A 206 5.05 11.04 -30.54
CA ASP A 206 4.44 12.00 -31.46
C ASP A 206 5.43 13.10 -31.88
N ALA A 207 6.24 13.60 -30.94
CA ALA A 207 7.25 14.62 -31.21
C ALA A 207 8.38 14.09 -32.10
N GLU A 208 8.85 12.86 -31.86
CA GLU A 208 9.87 12.19 -32.69
C GLU A 208 9.35 11.93 -34.11
N ALA A 209 8.09 11.51 -34.26
CA ALA A 209 7.45 11.32 -35.56
C ALA A 209 7.30 12.65 -36.31
N ALA A 210 6.87 13.72 -35.63
CA ALA A 210 6.77 15.04 -36.21
C ALA A 210 8.14 15.60 -36.63
N GLU A 211 9.17 15.42 -35.81
CA GLU A 211 10.55 15.79 -36.13
C GLU A 211 11.06 15.04 -37.37
N LYS A 212 10.80 13.73 -37.47
CA LYS A 212 11.17 12.95 -38.65
C LYS A 212 10.48 13.47 -39.92
N ALA A 213 9.16 13.68 -39.87
CA ALA A 213 8.41 14.21 -41.01
C ALA A 213 8.90 15.60 -41.42
N ALA A 214 9.26 16.45 -40.46
CA ALA A 214 9.78 17.79 -40.73
C ALA A 214 11.14 17.80 -41.44
N ARG A 215 11.94 16.74 -41.29
CA ARG A 215 13.24 16.59 -41.98
C ARG A 215 13.09 16.13 -43.43
N GLU A 216 11.98 15.49 -43.76
CA GLU A 216 11.73 14.91 -45.09
C GLU A 216 11.01 15.88 -46.05
N ILE A 217 10.51 17.01 -45.55
CA ILE A 217 9.72 17.99 -46.32
C ILE A 217 10.52 19.29 -46.48
N GLU A 218 10.65 19.77 -47.72
CA GLU A 218 11.32 21.03 -48.04
C GLU A 218 10.33 22.19 -48.32
N GLY A 219 10.84 23.39 -48.53
CA GLY A 219 10.05 24.59 -48.85
C GLY A 219 9.14 25.07 -47.70
N GLU A 220 8.07 25.81 -48.04
CA GLU A 220 7.13 26.33 -47.04
C GLU A 220 6.39 25.24 -46.26
N ALA A 221 6.06 24.13 -46.92
CA ALA A 221 5.50 22.95 -46.25
C ALA A 221 6.48 22.37 -45.20
N GLY A 222 7.79 22.42 -45.49
CA GLY A 222 8.84 22.04 -44.55
C GLY A 222 8.96 22.99 -43.36
N LYS A 223 8.75 24.29 -43.57
CA LYS A 223 8.69 25.28 -42.49
C LYS A 223 7.52 25.01 -41.54
N GLU A 224 6.32 24.80 -42.07
CA GLU A 224 5.14 24.45 -41.26
C GLU A 224 5.31 23.11 -40.53
N ALA A 225 5.92 22.11 -41.16
CA ALA A 225 6.24 20.84 -40.52
C ALA A 225 7.24 21.01 -39.35
N ARG A 226 8.26 21.86 -39.50
CA ARG A 226 9.19 22.21 -38.41
C ARG A 226 8.48 22.94 -37.27
N ASP A 227 7.59 23.89 -37.55
CA ASP A 227 6.85 24.58 -36.50
C ASP A 227 5.97 23.61 -35.70
N ARG A 228 5.32 22.65 -36.37
CA ARG A 228 4.56 21.57 -35.71
C ARG A 228 5.45 20.65 -34.86
N ALA A 229 6.61 20.25 -35.37
CA ALA A 229 7.56 19.43 -34.61
C ALA A 229 8.11 20.17 -33.38
N ALA A 230 8.44 21.46 -33.51
CA ALA A 230 8.86 22.29 -32.39
C ALA A 230 7.74 22.46 -31.34
N ALA A 231 6.49 22.62 -31.78
CA ALA A 231 5.34 22.67 -30.88
C ALA A 231 5.11 21.34 -30.15
N ALA A 232 5.31 20.20 -30.82
CA ALA A 232 5.21 18.88 -30.20
C ALA A 232 6.26 18.69 -29.09
N TRP A 233 7.53 19.04 -29.35
CA TRP A 233 8.58 19.02 -28.33
C TRP A 233 8.31 19.97 -27.16
N ARG A 234 7.81 21.19 -27.45
CA ARG A 234 7.41 22.13 -26.39
C ARG A 234 6.29 21.57 -25.52
N LYS A 235 5.34 20.85 -26.11
CA LYS A 235 4.27 20.17 -25.37
C LYS A 235 4.83 19.11 -24.44
N VAL A 236 5.80 18.29 -24.89
CA VAL A 236 6.50 17.35 -24.01
C VAL A 236 7.10 18.09 -22.80
N GLY A 237 7.86 19.17 -23.02
CA GLY A 237 8.46 19.95 -21.94
C GLY A 237 7.45 20.55 -20.97
N THR A 238 6.33 21.04 -21.48
CA THR A 238 5.23 21.61 -20.70
C THR A 238 4.58 20.58 -19.77
N GLU A 239 4.41 19.34 -20.24
CA GLU A 239 3.81 18.26 -19.47
C GLU A 239 4.79 17.58 -18.52
N VAL A 240 6.09 17.53 -18.84
CA VAL A 240 7.13 16.95 -17.98
C VAL A 240 7.44 17.85 -16.77
N SER A 241 7.44 19.17 -16.95
CA SER A 241 7.79 20.13 -15.89
C SER A 241 7.00 19.95 -14.58
N PRO A 242 5.65 19.89 -14.58
CA PRO A 242 4.88 19.68 -13.34
C PRO A 242 5.13 18.31 -12.72
N VAL A 243 5.39 17.28 -13.53
CA VAL A 243 5.69 15.93 -13.03
C VAL A 243 7.00 15.92 -12.25
N ARG A 244 8.04 16.55 -12.80
CA ARG A 244 9.34 16.71 -12.12
C ARG A 244 9.16 17.40 -10.77
N SER A 245 8.40 18.50 -10.72
CA SER A 245 8.16 19.23 -9.47
C SER A 245 7.33 18.44 -8.47
N LYS A 246 6.41 17.57 -8.90
CA LYS A 246 5.72 16.64 -8.00
C LYS A 246 6.66 15.63 -7.36
N TRP A 247 7.66 15.15 -8.08
CA TRP A 247 8.71 14.30 -7.51
C TRP A 247 9.65 15.06 -6.56
N GLU A 248 9.91 16.35 -6.80
CA GLU A 248 10.62 17.22 -5.85
C GLU A 248 9.83 17.36 -4.53
N GLU A 249 8.53 17.66 -4.62
CA GLU A 249 7.63 17.70 -3.45
C GLU A 249 7.61 16.37 -2.68
N ALA A 250 7.56 15.23 -3.39
CA ALA A 250 7.58 13.90 -2.81
C ALA A 250 8.90 13.61 -2.08
N ARG A 251 10.04 13.99 -2.67
CA ARG A 251 11.36 13.88 -2.05
C ARG A 251 11.45 14.69 -0.77
N ASP A 252 10.98 15.92 -0.79
CA ASP A 252 11.04 16.83 0.35
C ASP A 252 10.05 16.42 1.46
N PHE A 253 8.92 15.82 1.11
CA PHE A 253 8.02 15.18 2.07
C PHE A 253 8.67 13.96 2.74
N ALA A 254 9.26 13.06 1.95
CA ALA A 254 9.95 11.88 2.47
C ALA A 254 11.14 12.26 3.38
N GLN A 255 11.87 13.34 3.06
CA GLN A 255 12.92 13.86 3.92
C GLN A 255 12.38 14.31 5.29
N ARG A 256 11.32 15.11 5.31
CA ARG A 256 10.71 15.57 6.58
C ARG A 256 10.20 14.42 7.43
N GLN A 257 9.66 13.39 6.79
CA GLN A 257 9.27 12.16 7.48
C GLN A 257 10.48 11.44 8.08
N ALA A 258 11.55 11.24 7.32
CA ALA A 258 12.77 10.61 7.82
C ALA A 258 13.36 11.38 9.01
N GLU A 259 13.42 12.72 8.93
CA GLU A 259 13.89 13.58 10.04
C GLU A 259 13.00 13.48 11.29
N THR A 260 11.68 13.43 11.10
CA THR A 260 10.71 13.27 12.20
C THR A 260 10.93 11.93 12.90
N TRP A 261 11.07 10.86 12.13
CA TRP A 261 11.30 9.51 12.67
C TRP A 261 12.68 9.34 13.29
N HIS A 262 13.70 10.02 12.76
CA HIS A 262 15.01 10.09 13.40
C HIS A 262 14.93 10.76 14.77
N ALA A 263 14.21 11.89 14.88
CA ALA A 263 14.00 12.56 16.16
C ALA A 263 13.23 11.68 17.17
N ILE A 264 12.21 10.94 16.69
CA ILE A 264 11.47 9.95 17.49
C ILE A 264 12.40 8.84 17.97
N LEU A 265 13.25 8.30 17.10
CA LEU A 265 14.21 7.26 17.44
C LEU A 265 15.17 7.72 18.55
N LEU A 266 15.72 8.94 18.43
CA LEU A 266 16.59 9.51 19.44
C LEU A 266 15.87 9.69 20.79
N ALA A 267 14.64 10.21 20.77
CA ALA A 267 13.83 10.36 21.97
C ALA A 267 13.54 8.99 22.62
N ALA A 268 13.19 7.98 21.82
CA ALA A 268 12.93 6.62 22.28
C ALA A 268 14.17 5.97 22.91
N GLN A 269 15.36 6.19 22.35
CA GLN A 269 16.63 5.72 22.90
C GLN A 269 16.98 6.39 24.23
N GLN A 270 16.76 7.70 24.35
CA GLN A 270 16.97 8.45 25.59
C GLN A 270 16.01 7.99 26.69
N ALA A 271 14.76 7.70 26.31
CA ALA A 271 13.70 7.23 27.21
C ALA A 271 13.62 5.69 27.30
N ALA A 272 14.64 4.94 26.89
CA ALA A 272 14.58 3.47 26.77
C ALA A 272 14.34 2.71 28.09
N GLN A 273 14.43 3.39 29.24
CA GLN A 273 14.03 2.85 30.54
C GLN A 273 12.50 2.79 30.70
N ASN A 274 11.76 3.62 29.96
CA ASN A 274 10.31 3.53 29.84
C ASN A 274 9.98 2.42 28.83
N PRO A 275 9.26 1.34 29.24
CA PRO A 275 8.93 0.24 28.34
C PRO A 275 8.12 0.69 27.10
N ASN A 276 7.29 1.73 27.21
CA ASN A 276 6.51 2.22 26.06
C ASN A 276 7.42 2.83 24.98
N TRP A 277 8.40 3.64 25.37
CA TRP A 277 9.37 4.23 24.45
C TRP A 277 10.35 3.19 23.91
N LYS A 278 10.77 2.24 24.74
CA LYS A 278 11.61 1.11 24.32
C LYS A 278 10.95 0.31 23.20
N ALA A 279 9.62 0.14 23.23
CA ALA A 279 8.86 -0.55 22.19
C ALA A 279 8.99 0.08 20.80
N ILE A 280 9.24 1.39 20.74
CA ILE A 280 9.24 2.17 19.50
C ILE A 280 10.61 2.25 18.85
N ILE A 281 11.70 1.89 19.54
CA ILE A 281 13.07 2.01 19.00
C ILE A 281 13.23 1.28 17.66
N ASP A 282 12.91 -0.02 17.60
CA ASP A 282 13.06 -0.79 16.36
C ASP A 282 12.07 -0.33 15.27
N PRO A 283 10.76 -0.15 15.55
CA PRO A 283 9.82 0.43 14.58
C PRO A 283 10.26 1.78 14.03
N ALA A 284 10.72 2.71 14.89
CA ALA A 284 11.16 4.04 14.47
C ALA A 284 12.37 3.97 13.54
N LYS A 285 13.34 3.10 13.85
CA LYS A 285 14.50 2.86 12.99
C LYS A 285 14.09 2.29 11.63
N THR A 286 13.17 1.34 11.60
CA THR A 286 12.66 0.78 10.33
C THR A 286 11.93 1.85 9.51
N VAL A 287 11.07 2.65 10.14
CA VAL A 287 10.29 3.69 9.46
C VAL A 287 11.18 4.82 8.95
N GLU A 288 12.19 5.24 9.73
CA GLU A 288 13.22 6.19 9.29
C GLU A 288 13.94 5.68 8.03
N GLY A 289 14.33 4.40 8.02
CA GLY A 289 14.94 3.74 6.87
C GLY A 289 14.02 3.74 5.65
N ASP A 290 12.76 3.32 5.81
CA ASP A 290 11.76 3.29 4.74
C ASP A 290 11.53 4.68 4.11
N TRP A 291 11.50 5.75 4.92
CA TRP A 291 11.38 7.13 4.41
C TRP A 291 12.66 7.63 3.74
N THR A 292 13.83 7.21 4.22
CA THR A 292 15.11 7.51 3.58
C THR A 292 15.21 6.86 2.20
N ASP A 293 14.73 5.62 2.07
CA ASP A 293 14.65 4.92 0.78
C ASP A 293 13.66 5.62 -0.16
N ASN A 294 12.48 6.01 0.34
CA ASN A 294 11.49 6.77 -0.43
C ASN A 294 12.02 8.14 -0.90
N ARG A 295 12.82 8.82 -0.08
CA ARG A 295 13.51 10.06 -0.49
C ARG A 295 14.47 9.78 -1.65
N SER A 296 15.28 8.73 -1.53
CA SER A 296 16.29 8.36 -2.54
C SER A 296 15.62 8.03 -3.87
N LEU A 297 14.58 7.18 -3.84
CA LEU A 297 13.77 6.83 -5.01
C LEU A 297 13.10 8.07 -5.63
N SER A 298 12.59 8.99 -4.81
CA SER A 298 11.99 10.23 -5.31
C SER A 298 13.05 11.10 -6.00
N GLY A 299 14.27 11.16 -5.46
CA GLY A 299 15.42 11.83 -6.08
C GLY A 299 15.77 11.25 -7.45
N GLU A 300 15.86 9.92 -7.57
CA GLU A 300 16.08 9.24 -8.86
C GLU A 300 14.99 9.58 -9.89
N ASN A 301 13.73 9.68 -9.46
CA ASN A 301 12.64 10.10 -10.33
C ASN A 301 12.76 11.57 -10.75
N VAL A 302 13.16 12.48 -9.86
CA VAL A 302 13.45 13.88 -10.24
C VAL A 302 14.48 13.92 -11.35
N GLU A 303 15.59 13.18 -11.22
CA GLU A 303 16.64 13.12 -12.23
C GLU A 303 16.16 12.52 -13.56
N TYR A 304 15.34 11.47 -13.50
CA TYR A 304 14.72 10.88 -14.67
C TYR A 304 13.84 11.89 -15.42
N TRP A 305 12.92 12.57 -14.73
CA TRP A 305 12.02 13.53 -15.35
C TRP A 305 12.76 14.79 -15.83
N GLU A 306 13.80 15.23 -15.14
CA GLU A 306 14.71 16.29 -15.60
C GLU A 306 15.40 15.89 -16.92
N SER A 307 15.80 14.62 -17.07
CA SER A 307 16.39 14.13 -18.32
C SER A 307 15.42 14.21 -19.50
N LEU A 308 14.12 13.94 -19.28
CA LEU A 308 13.09 14.06 -20.30
C LEU A 308 12.80 15.52 -20.65
N LEU A 309 12.84 16.42 -19.66
CA LEU A 309 12.73 17.86 -19.88
C LEU A 309 13.87 18.37 -20.77
N ARG A 310 15.11 17.98 -20.46
CA ARG A 310 16.27 18.30 -21.31
C ARG A 310 16.09 17.77 -22.74
N LYS A 311 15.66 16.51 -22.89
CA LYS A 311 15.39 15.92 -24.21
C LYS A 311 14.37 16.75 -25.01
N ALA A 312 13.31 17.22 -24.35
CA ALA A 312 12.28 18.06 -24.98
C ALA A 312 12.83 19.42 -25.42
N LEU A 313 13.59 20.10 -24.56
CA LEU A 313 14.22 21.38 -24.89
C LEU A 313 15.23 21.26 -26.04
N GLU A 314 16.05 20.21 -26.02
CA GLU A 314 17.00 19.93 -27.10
C GLU A 314 16.28 19.60 -28.41
N GLY A 315 15.18 18.84 -28.37
CA GLY A 315 14.35 18.54 -29.54
C GLY A 315 13.74 19.79 -30.16
N GLU A 316 13.20 20.68 -29.34
CA GLU A 316 12.67 21.97 -29.82
C GLU A 316 13.78 22.81 -30.48
N GLN A 317 14.96 22.88 -29.88
CA GLN A 317 16.07 23.68 -30.42
C GLN A 317 16.66 23.09 -31.71
N ARG A 318 16.79 21.76 -31.82
CA ARG A 318 17.26 21.08 -33.05
C ARG A 318 16.38 21.41 -34.25
N ILE A 319 15.06 21.48 -34.05
CA ILE A 319 14.12 21.78 -35.13
C ILE A 319 14.11 23.27 -35.51
N LYS A 320 14.28 24.16 -34.53
CA LYS A 320 14.31 25.62 -34.76
C LYS A 320 15.61 26.10 -35.40
N ASN A 321 16.73 25.45 -35.10
CA ASN A 321 18.05 25.78 -35.62
C ASN A 321 18.61 24.58 -36.42
N PRO A 322 18.01 24.20 -37.56
CA PRO A 322 18.53 23.12 -38.37
C PRO A 322 19.88 23.56 -38.96
N SER A 323 20.94 22.84 -38.58
CA SER A 323 22.27 22.93 -39.19
C SER A 323 22.26 22.39 -40.62
#